data_AF-A0AB37WWZ9-F1
#
_entry.id   AF-A0AB37WWZ9-F1
#
_cell.length_a   1.000
_cell.length_b   1.000
_cell.length_c   1.000
_cell.angle_alpha   90.00
_cell.angle_beta   90.00
_cell.angle_gamma   90.00
#
_symmetry.space_group_name_H-M   'P 1'
#
loop_
_entity.id
_entity.type
_entity.pdbx_description
1 polymer ?
#
loop_
_entity_poly.entity_id
_entity_poly.type
_entity_poly.pdbx_seq_one_letter_code
_entity_poly.pdbx_strand_id
1 'polypeptide(L)'
;MTEIIPGRIQNGYPGLAKLLAQDLNEWSGIFKQFAELNVRNLLYMQAELLCLEQELEAITHVDENGNDPTTKNFARSVWEMKKAPNSPQWDKILEIRKKLREYSMI
;
A
#
# COMPACT_ATOMS: atom_id res chain seq x y z
N MET A 1 12.27 28.54 12.79
CA MET A 1 12.94 28.04 11.57
C MET A 1 13.56 26.70 11.95
N THR A 2 12.80 25.63 11.83
CA THR A 2 13.21 24.30 12.32
C THR A 2 14.07 23.65 11.26
N GLU A 3 15.38 23.61 11.50
CA GLU A 3 16.34 22.89 10.67
C GLU A 3 15.97 21.41 10.62
N ILE A 4 15.78 20.89 9.41
CA ILE A 4 15.62 19.47 9.15
C ILE A 4 17.02 18.85 9.21
N ILE A 5 17.41 18.32 10.38
CA ILE A 5 18.67 17.60 10.53
C ILE A 5 18.56 16.26 9.76
N PRO A 6 19.41 16.01 8.75
CA PRO A 6 19.40 14.76 8.01
C PRO A 6 19.93 13.65 8.94
N GLY A 7 19.05 12.73 9.34
CA GLY A 7 19.38 11.63 10.26
C GLY A 7 18.26 11.23 11.22
N ARG A 8 17.11 11.93 11.21
CA ARG A 8 16.03 11.70 12.20
C ARG A 8 15.16 10.46 11.94
N ILE A 9 15.28 9.82 10.78
CA ILE A 9 14.58 8.57 10.42
C ILE A 9 15.57 7.42 10.60
N GLN A 10 15.84 7.00 11.84
CA GLN A 10 16.58 5.76 12.07
C GLN A 10 15.61 4.58 12.05
N ASN A 11 15.95 3.50 11.34
CA ASN A 11 15.25 2.21 11.30
C ASN A 11 13.93 2.12 10.51
N GLY A 12 13.70 2.95 9.48
CA GLY A 12 12.56 2.80 8.57
C GLY A 12 11.20 3.15 9.19
N TYR A 13 10.14 2.39 8.89
CA TYR A 13 8.78 2.66 9.38
C TYR A 13 8.64 2.81 10.91
N PRO A 14 9.34 2.01 11.75
CA PRO A 14 9.40 2.26 13.19
C PRO A 14 9.90 3.67 13.58
N GLY A 15 10.93 4.19 12.90
CA GLY A 15 11.47 5.52 13.17
C GLY A 15 10.50 6.64 12.77
N LEU A 16 9.84 6.48 11.61
CA LEU A 16 8.78 7.36 11.14
C LEU A 16 7.59 7.39 12.12
N ALA A 17 7.14 6.22 12.58
CA ALA A 17 6.04 6.13 13.53
C ALA A 17 6.34 6.85 14.84
N LYS A 18 7.56 6.69 15.36
CA LYS A 18 8.02 7.36 16.57
C LYS A 18 8.08 8.88 16.40
N LEU A 19 8.44 9.38 15.22
CA LEU A 19 8.44 10.81 14.92
C LEU A 19 7.01 11.38 14.91
N LEU A 20 6.07 10.68 14.25
CA LEU A 20 4.67 11.09 14.17
C LEU A 20 3.95 11.01 15.53
N ALA A 21 4.33 10.08 16.40
CA ALA A 21 3.75 9.93 17.74
C ALA A 21 4.22 10.98 18.76
N GLN A 22 5.26 11.77 18.46
CA GLN A 22 5.82 12.76 19.39
C GLN A 22 4.93 13.99 19.62
N ASP A 23 3.99 14.28 18.73
CA ASP A 23 3.08 15.45 18.82
C ASP A 23 1.86 15.24 19.74
N LEU A 24 1.75 14.10 20.43
CA LEU A 24 0.63 13.79 21.33
C LEU A 24 1.02 14.04 22.82
N ASN A 25 0.34 15.01 23.44
CA ASN A 25 0.64 15.62 24.75
C ASN A 25 0.59 14.70 25.99
N GLU A 26 1.15 15.24 27.08
CA GLU A 26 1.78 14.69 28.30
C GLU A 26 1.10 13.60 29.16
N TRP A 27 -0.09 13.07 28.86
CA TRP A 27 -0.65 11.92 29.59
C TRP A 27 -0.04 10.56 29.19
N SER A 28 1.22 10.62 28.72
CA SER A 28 1.50 10.27 27.33
C SER A 28 2.15 8.91 27.10
N GLY A 29 2.69 8.20 28.09
CA GLY A 29 3.51 7.00 27.83
C GLY A 29 2.76 5.84 27.17
N ILE A 30 1.65 5.40 27.77
CA ILE A 30 0.82 4.31 27.25
C ILE A 30 0.07 4.75 25.99
N PHE A 31 -0.50 5.96 25.99
CA PHE A 31 -1.14 6.53 24.80
C PHE A 31 -0.16 6.76 23.64
N LYS A 32 1.11 7.10 23.90
CA LYS A 32 2.18 7.17 22.89
C LYS A 32 2.56 5.80 22.38
N GLN A 33 2.60 4.77 23.21
CA GLN A 33 2.86 3.41 22.74
C GLN A 33 1.74 2.91 21.83
N PHE A 34 0.47 3.15 22.19
CA PHE A 34 -0.67 2.85 21.31
C PHE A 34 -0.67 3.71 20.05
N ALA A 35 -0.35 5.01 20.15
CA ALA A 35 -0.24 5.88 18.99
C ALA A 35 0.90 5.45 18.05
N GLU A 36 2.07 5.12 18.59
CA GLU A 36 3.21 4.62 17.81
C GLU A 36 2.87 3.29 17.13
N LEU A 37 2.22 2.36 17.83
CA LEU A 37 1.78 1.08 17.25
C LEU A 37 0.72 1.29 16.17
N ASN A 38 -0.25 2.18 16.39
CA ASN A 38 -1.28 2.51 15.41
C ASN A 38 -0.67 3.15 14.15
N VAL A 39 0.22 4.13 14.32
CA VAL A 39 0.92 4.75 13.19
C VAL A 39 1.77 3.73 12.45
N ARG A 40 2.48 2.85 13.17
CA ARG A 40 3.27 1.79 12.54
C ARG A 40 2.40 0.82 11.75
N ASN A 41 1.24 0.45 12.29
CA ASN A 41 0.26 -0.37 11.59
C ASN A 41 -0.23 0.31 10.30
N LEU A 42 -0.58 1.61 10.36
CA LEU A 42 -0.94 2.41 9.18
C LEU A 42 0.16 2.41 8.13
N LEU A 43 1.42 2.61 8.54
CA LEU A 43 2.57 2.61 7.65
C LEU A 43 2.79 1.24 6.98
N TYR A 44 2.60 0.14 7.71
CA TYR A 44 2.69 -1.19 7.12
C TYR A 44 1.56 -1.48 6.15
N MET A 45 0.32 -1.09 6.47
CA MET A 45 -0.81 -1.22 5.56
C MET A 45 -0.59 -0.42 4.27
N GLN A 46 -0.03 0.79 4.37
CA GLN A 46 0.35 1.60 3.21
C GLN A 46 1.46 0.95 2.39
N ALA A 47 2.50 0.43 3.04
CA ALA A 47 3.61 -0.25 2.37
C ALA A 47 3.13 -1.49 1.60
N GLU A 48 2.24 -2.28 2.20
CA GLU A 48 1.67 -3.46 1.57
C GLU A 48 0.80 -3.12 0.36
N LEU A 49 -0.03 -2.08 0.46
CA LEU A 49 -0.80 -1.58 -0.69
C LEU A 49 0.12 -1.13 -1.84
N LEU A 50 1.22 -0.45 -1.53
CA LEU A 50 2.20 -0.01 -2.52
C LEU A 50 2.87 -1.20 -3.21
N CYS A 51 3.22 -2.26 -2.47
CA CYS A 51 3.74 -3.49 -3.06
C CYS A 51 2.74 -4.13 -4.02
N LEU A 52 1.46 -4.22 -3.62
CA LEU A 52 0.42 -4.80 -4.46
C LEU A 52 0.16 -3.96 -5.72
N GLU A 53 0.23 -2.63 -5.61
CA GLU A 53 0.13 -1.71 -6.75
C GLU A 53 1.28 -1.93 -7.73
N GLN A 54 2.51 -2.04 -7.23
CA GLN A 54 3.68 -2.31 -8.07
C GLN A 54 3.58 -3.66 -8.80
N GLU A 55 3.06 -4.69 -8.13
CA GLU A 55 2.78 -5.99 -8.75
C GLU A 55 1.69 -5.88 -9.84
N LEU A 56 0.63 -5.10 -9.60
CA LEU A 56 -0.40 -4.86 -10.61
C LEU A 56 0.16 -4.12 -11.84
N GLU A 57 1.01 -3.12 -11.63
CA GLU A 57 1.68 -2.41 -12.73
C GLU A 57 2.56 -3.35 -13.55
N ALA A 58 3.32 -4.23 -12.89
CA ALA A 58 4.15 -5.21 -13.57
C ALA A 58 3.32 -6.19 -14.41
N ILE A 59 2.19 -6.68 -13.88
CA ILE A 59 1.26 -7.55 -14.61
C ILE A 59 0.67 -6.80 -15.81
N THR A 60 0.20 -5.56 -15.60
CA THR A 60 -0.37 -4.72 -16.65
C THR A 60 0.63 -4.49 -17.78
N HIS A 61 1.89 -4.20 -17.44
CA HIS A 61 2.95 -4.01 -18.41
C HIS A 61 3.22 -5.29 -19.23
N VAL A 62 3.17 -6.46 -18.60
CA VAL A 62 3.30 -7.75 -19.31
C VAL A 62 2.10 -7.98 -20.24
N ASP A 63 0.88 -7.68 -19.80
CA ASP A 63 -0.34 -7.87 -20.58
C ASP A 63 -0.39 -6.94 -21.81
N GLU A 64 0.11 -5.70 -21.69
CA GLU A 64 0.15 -4.71 -22.78
C GLU A 64 1.26 -5.00 -23.80
N ASN A 65 2.46 -5.38 -23.33
CA ASN A 65 3.63 -5.61 -24.17
C ASN A 65 3.77 -7.08 -24.61
N GLY A 66 2.91 -7.95 -24.11
CA GLY A 66 2.88 -9.36 -24.45
C GLY A 66 2.45 -9.64 -25.88
N ASN A 67 2.68 -10.88 -26.31
CA ASN A 67 2.28 -11.36 -27.63
C ASN A 67 0.80 -11.79 -27.69
N ASP A 68 0.12 -11.92 -26.55
CA ASP A 68 -1.29 -12.29 -26.50
C ASP A 68 -2.18 -11.08 -26.84
N PRO A 69 -2.93 -11.10 -27.96
CA PRO A 69 -3.83 -10.01 -28.31
C PRO A 69 -5.01 -9.87 -27.34
N THR A 70 -5.35 -10.92 -26.60
CA THR A 70 -6.50 -10.93 -25.69
C THR A 70 -6.23 -10.15 -24.40
N THR A 71 -4.98 -10.10 -23.95
CA THR A 71 -4.57 -9.38 -22.72
C THR A 71 -4.35 -7.90 -22.95
N LYS A 72 -4.06 -7.46 -24.18
CA LYS A 72 -3.75 -6.05 -24.52
C LYS A 72 -4.83 -5.05 -24.16
N ASN A 73 -6.08 -5.49 -24.13
CA ASN A 73 -7.20 -4.63 -23.80
C ASN A 73 -7.57 -4.67 -22.32
N PHE A 74 -6.95 -5.53 -21.51
CA PHE A 74 -7.32 -5.72 -20.11
C PHE A 74 -7.20 -4.42 -19.31
N ALA A 75 -6.11 -3.67 -19.49
CA ALA A 75 -5.91 -2.35 -18.88
C ALA A 75 -7.03 -1.33 -19.19
N ARG A 76 -7.76 -1.52 -20.30
CA ARG A 76 -8.80 -0.60 -20.79
C ARG A 76 -10.21 -1.16 -20.64
N SER A 77 -10.36 -2.46 -20.35
CA SER A 77 -11.65 -3.15 -20.31
C SER A 77 -11.74 -4.16 -19.17
N VAL A 78 -12.35 -3.73 -18.07
CA VAL A 78 -12.69 -4.59 -16.93
C VAL A 78 -13.60 -5.75 -17.36
N TRP A 79 -14.46 -5.55 -18.36
CA TRP A 79 -15.33 -6.62 -18.85
C TRP A 79 -14.51 -7.74 -19.51
N GLU A 80 -13.49 -7.40 -20.30
CA GLU A 80 -12.63 -8.41 -20.94
C GLU A 80 -11.74 -9.12 -19.90
N MET A 81 -11.19 -8.37 -18.94
CA MET A 81 -10.48 -8.96 -17.78
C MET A 81 -11.31 -9.99 -17.03
N LYS A 82 -12.57 -9.65 -16.72
CA LYS A 82 -13.48 -10.53 -15.95
C LYS A 82 -13.94 -11.74 -16.74
N LYS A 83 -14.02 -11.64 -18.06
CA LYS A 83 -14.47 -12.71 -18.94
C LYS A 83 -13.36 -13.71 -19.21
N ALA A 84 -12.10 -13.27 -19.15
CA ALA A 84 -10.96 -14.14 -19.35
C ALA A 84 -10.96 -15.26 -18.29
N PRO A 85 -10.73 -16.53 -18.68
CA PRO A 85 -10.74 -17.65 -17.75
C PRO A 85 -9.57 -17.60 -16.75
N ASN A 86 -8.51 -16.86 -17.07
CA ASN A 86 -7.38 -16.59 -16.19
C ASN A 86 -6.88 -15.16 -16.45
N SER A 87 -7.10 -14.26 -15.50
CA SER A 87 -6.61 -12.87 -15.59
C SER A 87 -5.83 -12.55 -14.31
N PRO A 88 -4.50 -12.72 -14.34
CA PRO A 88 -3.63 -12.36 -13.22
C PRO A 88 -3.84 -10.90 -12.79
N GLN A 89 -4.12 -10.01 -13.75
CA GLN A 89 -4.41 -8.61 -13.49
C GLN A 89 -5.73 -8.45 -12.70
N TRP A 90 -6.79 -9.20 -13.05
CA TRP A 90 -8.05 -9.16 -12.32
C TRP A 90 -7.93 -9.73 -10.92
N ASP A 91 -7.22 -10.85 -10.77
CA ASP A 91 -6.97 -11.47 -9.47
C ASP A 91 -6.23 -10.51 -8.53
N LYS A 92 -5.21 -9.80 -9.05
CA LYS A 92 -4.48 -8.78 -8.29
C LYS A 92 -5.37 -7.59 -7.91
N ILE A 93 -6.25 -7.13 -8.80
CA ILE A 93 -7.24 -6.08 -8.47
C ILE A 93 -8.19 -6.54 -7.35
N LEU A 94 -8.64 -7.81 -7.36
CA LEU A 94 -9.49 -8.35 -6.30
C LEU A 94 -8.77 -8.42 -4.96
N GLU A 95 -7.48 -8.79 -4.96
CA GLU A 95 -6.64 -8.76 -3.77
C GLU A 95 -6.50 -7.34 -3.20
N ILE A 96 -6.16 -6.34 -4.02
CA ILE A 96 -6.07 -4.94 -3.61
C ILE A 96 -7.41 -4.46 -3.02
N ARG A 97 -8.54 -4.79 -3.65
CA ARG A 97 -9.87 -4.42 -3.14
C ARG A 97 -10.17 -5.05 -1.79
N LYS A 98 -9.74 -6.29 -1.58
CA LYS A 98 -9.89 -6.96 -0.28
C LYS A 98 -9.08 -6.23 0.79
N LYS A 99 -7.81 -5.93 0.51
CA LYS A 99 -6.92 -5.19 1.43
C LYS A 99 -7.42 -3.79 1.75
N LEU A 100 -7.86 -3.03 0.74
CA LEU A 100 -8.46 -1.71 0.95
C LEU A 100 -9.70 -1.77 1.84
N ARG A 101 -10.55 -2.80 1.68
CA ARG A 101 -11.72 -2.98 2.53
C ARG A 101 -11.32 -3.29 3.97
N GLU A 102 -10.39 -4.23 4.15
CA GLU A 102 -9.83 -4.57 5.47
C GLU A 102 -9.26 -3.33 6.17
N TYR A 103 -8.52 -2.48 5.44
CA TYR A 103 -7.86 -1.30 6.02
C TYR A 103 -8.81 -0.12 6.24
N SER A 104 -9.87 0.02 5.44
CA SER A 104 -10.91 1.03 5.64
C SER A 104 -11.86 0.72 6.81
N MET A 105 -11.88 -0.53 7.28
CA MET A 105 -12.72 -0.99 8.39
C MET A 105 -11.99 -0.98 9.75
N ILE A 106 -10.71 -0.59 9.76
CA ILE A 106 -9.89 -0.35 10.96
C ILE A 106 -10.00 1.12 11.33
#